data_AF-A0A7S3W407-F1
#
_entry.id   AF-A0A7S3W407-F1
#
_cell.length_a   1.000
_cell.length_b   1.000
_cell.length_c   1.000
_cell.angle_alpha   90.00
_cell.angle_beta   90.00
_cell.angle_gamma   90.00
#
_symmetry.space_group_name_H-M   'P 1'
#
loop_
_entity.id
_entity.type
_entity.pdbx_description
1 polymer ?
#
loop_
_entity_poly.entity_id
_entity_poly.type
_entity_poly.pdbx_seq_one_letter_code
_entity_poly.pdbx_strand_id
1 'polypeptide(L)'
;ALSAASAGIGSTDGARGSGEGGCEGGEEWLLLPEAEYVVAKNREAAAKNEKGVKLCRNKQYFRYKLLPDLLSRHPPRKAHATAEEAEAEAERRRAMLSFISGLLQYDPAQRWTPRQAIQHPFITGSKYT
;
A
#
# COMPACT_ATOMS: atom_id res chain seq x y z
N ALA A 1 -55.38 -30.29 42.43
CA ALA A 1 -53.91 -30.47 42.47
C ALA A 1 -53.34 -30.01 41.15
N LEU A 2 -52.46 -29.01 41.21
CA LEU A 2 -51.76 -28.40 40.09
C LEU A 2 -50.74 -29.39 39.51
N SER A 3 -50.63 -29.51 38.19
CA SER A 3 -49.38 -29.91 37.54
C SER A 3 -49.31 -29.29 36.15
N ALA A 4 -48.46 -28.27 36.05
CA ALA A 4 -48.13 -27.57 34.82
C ALA A 4 -46.92 -28.26 34.17
N ALA A 5 -47.05 -28.63 32.90
CA ALA A 5 -45.93 -29.06 32.08
C ALA A 5 -45.43 -27.85 31.28
N SER A 6 -44.32 -27.25 31.71
CA SER A 6 -43.61 -26.21 30.99
C SER A 6 -42.58 -26.83 30.04
N ALA A 7 -42.91 -26.90 28.75
CA ALA A 7 -41.93 -27.18 27.70
C ALA A 7 -41.23 -25.87 27.32
N GLY A 8 -39.96 -25.77 27.70
CA GLY A 8 -39.10 -24.63 27.43
C GLY A 8 -38.79 -24.46 25.95
N ILE A 9 -38.86 -23.21 25.51
CA ILE A 9 -38.49 -22.73 24.18
C ILE A 9 -36.96 -22.67 24.13
N GLY A 10 -36.34 -23.63 23.45
CA GLY A 10 -34.90 -23.66 23.20
C GLY A 10 -34.53 -22.72 22.07
N SER A 11 -34.01 -21.54 22.43
CA SER A 11 -33.43 -20.54 21.53
C SER A 11 -32.18 -21.11 20.85
N THR A 12 -32.26 -21.34 19.54
CA THR A 12 -31.09 -21.51 18.69
C THR A 12 -30.91 -20.22 17.91
N ASP A 13 -29.92 -19.41 18.26
CA ASP A 13 -29.34 -18.49 17.28
C ASP A 13 -27.93 -18.05 17.66
N GLY A 14 -27.07 -18.15 16.65
CA GLY A 14 -26.06 -17.14 16.40
C GLY A 14 -24.74 -17.31 17.14
N ALA A 15 -23.89 -18.17 16.57
CA ALA A 15 -22.45 -18.15 16.76
C ALA A 15 -21.89 -16.72 16.78
N ARG A 16 -21.54 -16.21 17.96
CA ARG A 16 -20.71 -15.02 18.11
C ARG A 16 -19.26 -15.50 18.09
N GLY A 17 -18.75 -15.70 16.88
CA GLY A 17 -17.31 -15.86 16.65
C GLY A 17 -16.62 -14.58 17.10
N SER A 18 -16.07 -14.60 18.32
CA SER A 18 -15.04 -13.65 18.74
C SER A 18 -13.79 -13.91 17.91
N GLY A 19 -13.79 -13.39 16.69
CA GLY A 19 -12.56 -13.17 15.94
C GLY A 19 -11.85 -11.98 16.58
N GLU A 20 -11.16 -12.22 17.69
CA GLU A 20 -10.14 -11.31 18.21
C GLU A 20 -8.95 -11.32 17.23
N GLY A 21 -9.14 -10.69 16.07
CA GLY A 21 -8.05 -10.31 15.19
C GLY A 21 -7.37 -9.09 15.80
N GLY A 22 -6.50 -9.31 16.79
CA GLY A 22 -5.61 -8.28 17.28
C GLY A 22 -4.79 -7.71 16.10
N CYS A 23 -4.86 -6.39 15.88
CA CYS A 23 -3.93 -5.72 14.97
C CYS A 23 -2.54 -5.79 15.62
N GLU A 24 -1.79 -6.87 15.38
CA GLU A 24 -0.37 -6.93 15.70
C GLU A 24 0.34 -5.84 14.87
N GLY A 25 0.89 -4.86 15.59
CA GLY A 25 1.33 -3.58 15.05
C GLY A 25 2.63 -3.63 14.27
N GLY A 26 2.65 -4.35 13.14
CA GLY A 26 3.67 -4.20 12.10
C GLY A 26 3.22 -3.20 11.04
N GLU A 27 4.16 -2.42 10.51
CA GLU A 27 3.94 -1.70 9.25
C GLU A 27 3.85 -2.73 8.12
N GLU A 28 2.64 -2.97 7.63
CA GLU A 28 2.40 -3.95 6.57
C GLU A 28 2.15 -3.22 5.25
N TRP A 29 3.07 -3.42 4.30
CA TRP A 29 3.01 -2.85 2.96
C TRP A 29 2.52 -3.90 1.97
N LEU A 30 1.32 -3.73 1.43
CA LEU A 30 0.68 -4.70 0.55
C LEU A 30 0.53 -4.16 -0.87
N LEU A 31 1.05 -4.90 -1.85
CA LEU A 31 0.86 -4.65 -3.29
C LEU A 31 -0.42 -5.36 -3.74
N LEU A 32 -1.54 -4.65 -3.68
CA LEU A 32 -2.85 -5.21 -3.99
C LEU A 32 -3.23 -4.99 -5.46
N PRO A 33 -3.84 -5.98 -6.14
CA PRO A 33 -4.59 -5.73 -7.37
C PRO A 33 -5.64 -4.62 -7.16
N GLU A 34 -5.99 -3.92 -8.23
CA GLU A 34 -6.93 -2.78 -8.20
C GLU A 34 -8.22 -3.08 -7.43
N ALA A 35 -8.86 -4.22 -7.72
CA ALA A 35 -10.13 -4.60 -7.09
C ALA A 35 -9.98 -4.75 -5.56
N GLU A 36 -8.88 -5.36 -5.10
CA GLU A 36 -8.60 -5.54 -3.68
C GLU A 36 -8.22 -4.22 -3.00
N TYR A 37 -7.43 -3.37 -3.68
CA TYR A 37 -7.09 -2.03 -3.20
C TYR A 37 -8.35 -1.19 -2.93
N VAL A 38 -9.31 -1.19 -3.87
CA VAL A 38 -10.58 -0.46 -3.73
C VAL A 38 -11.39 -1.01 -2.56
N VAL A 39 -11.50 -2.33 -2.42
CA VAL A 39 -12.21 -2.96 -1.30
C VAL A 39 -11.56 -2.61 0.04
N ALA A 40 -10.23 -2.70 0.15
CA ALA A 40 -9.50 -2.36 1.37
C ALA A 40 -9.72 -0.89 1.75
N LYS A 41 -9.60 0.04 0.80
CA LYS A 41 -9.80 1.47 1.03
C LYS A 41 -11.24 1.83 1.41
N ASN A 42 -12.22 1.16 0.81
CA ASN A 42 -13.63 1.34 1.15
C ASN A 42 -13.95 0.81 2.57
N ARG A 43 -13.37 -0.33 2.95
CA ARG A 43 -13.49 -0.86 4.32
C ARG A 43 -12.92 0.10 5.36
N GLU A 44 -11.77 0.71 5.07
CA GLU A 44 -11.21 1.74 5.94
C GLU A 44 -12.06 3.00 6.02
N ALA A 45 -12.64 3.44 4.90
CA ALA A 45 -13.55 4.58 4.89
C ALA A 45 -14.82 4.32 5.70
N ALA A 46 -15.40 3.12 5.61
CA ALA A 46 -16.54 2.70 6.43
C ALA A 46 -16.18 2.66 7.92
N ALA A 47 -15.05 2.05 8.29
CA ALA A 47 -14.57 1.97 9.66
C ALA A 47 -14.31 3.35 10.30
N LYS A 48 -13.89 4.36 9.51
CA LYS A 48 -13.71 5.73 9.99
C LYS A 48 -15.03 6.43 10.37
N ASN A 49 -16.13 6.05 9.73
CA ASN A 49 -17.44 6.64 9.97
C ASN A 49 -18.17 5.98 11.16
N GLU A 50 -17.73 4.79 11.58
CA GLU A 50 -18.29 4.05 12.71
C GLU A 50 -17.55 4.40 14.02
N LYS A 51 -18.29 4.88 15.04
CA LYS A 51 -17.70 5.16 16.36
C LYS A 51 -17.33 3.85 17.06
N GLY A 52 -16.04 3.62 17.29
CA GLY A 52 -15.52 2.51 18.10
C GLY A 52 -14.68 1.48 17.33
N VAL A 53 -14.53 1.61 16.00
CA VAL A 53 -13.68 0.72 15.21
C VAL A 53 -12.23 1.21 15.25
N LYS A 54 -11.35 0.39 15.83
CA LYS A 54 -9.90 0.66 15.84
C LYS A 54 -9.32 0.26 14.47
N LEU A 55 -9.14 1.23 13.58
CA LEU A 55 -8.39 1.01 12.35
C LEU A 55 -6.99 0.50 12.69
N CYS A 56 -6.52 -0.54 12.00
CA CYS A 56 -5.12 -0.91 12.08
C CYS A 56 -4.30 0.26 11.49
N ARG A 57 -3.65 1.02 12.37
CA ARG A 57 -3.10 2.35 12.10
C ARG A 57 -1.98 2.38 11.04
N ASN A 58 -1.44 1.22 10.67
CA ASN A 58 -0.20 1.07 9.92
C ASN A 58 -0.31 0.19 8.65
N LYS A 59 -1.52 -0.05 8.12
CA LYS A 59 -1.66 -0.78 6.85
C LYS A 59 -1.57 0.20 5.69
N GLN A 60 -0.65 -0.05 4.76
CA GLN A 60 -0.50 0.76 3.56
C GLN A 60 -0.64 -0.12 2.31
N TYR A 61 -1.55 0.28 1.43
CA TYR A 61 -1.81 -0.45 0.19
C TYR A 61 -1.28 0.33 -1.00
N PHE A 62 -0.57 -0.37 -1.88
CA PHE A 62 -0.24 0.12 -3.21
C PHE A 62 -1.24 -0.43 -4.22
N ARG A 63 -1.72 0.47 -5.07
CA ARG A 63 -2.66 0.16 -6.17
C ARG A 63 -1.98 -0.54 -7.35
N TYR A 64 -0.67 -0.35 -7.52
CA TYR A 64 0.09 -0.78 -8.70
C TYR A 64 1.18 -1.78 -8.31
N LYS A 65 1.41 -2.78 -9.16
CA LYS A 65 2.45 -3.81 -8.97
C LYS A 65 3.71 -3.54 -9.79
N LEU A 66 3.59 -2.77 -10.87
CA LEU A 66 4.71 -2.48 -11.77
C LEU A 66 5.53 -1.31 -11.20
N LEU A 67 6.86 -1.46 -11.22
CA LEU A 67 7.77 -0.43 -10.73
C LEU A 67 7.60 0.93 -11.46
N PRO A 68 7.47 0.99 -12.81
CA PRO A 68 7.22 2.26 -13.49
C PRO A 68 5.94 2.95 -13.02
N ASP A 69 4.86 2.19 -12.81
CA ASP A 69 3.59 2.74 -12.34
C ASP A 69 3.67 3.19 -10.88
N LEU A 70 4.36 2.42 -10.04
CA LEU A 70 4.53 2.72 -8.63
C LEU A 70 5.29 4.03 -8.44
N LEU A 71 6.38 4.25 -9.19
CA LEU A 71 7.15 5.49 -9.11
C LEU A 71 6.40 6.68 -9.73
N SER A 72 5.76 6.48 -10.89
CA SER A 72 5.09 7.58 -11.59
C SER A 72 3.85 8.09 -10.87
N ARG A 73 3.07 7.17 -10.28
CA ARG A 73 1.75 7.47 -9.70
C ARG A 73 1.78 7.60 -8.17
N HIS A 74 2.95 7.52 -7.55
CA HIS A 74 3.09 7.75 -6.12
C HIS A 74 2.67 9.19 -5.79
N PRO A 75 1.83 9.41 -4.76
CA PRO A 75 1.50 10.75 -4.31
C PRO A 75 2.77 11.54 -3.94
N PRO A 76 2.85 12.85 -4.22
CA PRO A 76 3.96 13.67 -3.76
C PRO A 76 4.00 13.67 -2.22
N ARG A 77 5.20 13.77 -1.64
CA ARG A 77 5.37 13.79 -0.18
C ARG A 77 4.64 14.98 0.47
N LYS A 78 4.59 16.11 -0.24
CA LYS A 78 3.89 17.33 0.19
C LYS A 78 2.57 17.43 -0.57
N ALA A 79 1.47 17.56 0.16
CA ALA A 79 0.14 17.73 -0.44
C ALA A 79 0.00 19.03 -1.27
N HIS A 80 0.78 20.07 -0.91
CA HIS A 80 0.80 21.36 -1.60
C HIS A 80 2.21 21.65 -2.15
N ALA A 81 2.75 20.75 -2.97
CA ALA A 81 3.98 21.02 -3.71
C ALA A 81 3.73 22.08 -4.79
N THR A 82 4.72 22.94 -5.04
CA THR A 82 4.66 23.83 -6.20
C THR A 82 4.78 23.03 -7.50
N ALA A 83 4.33 23.59 -8.62
CA ALA A 83 4.46 22.93 -9.93
C ALA A 83 5.91 22.56 -10.25
N GLU A 84 6.86 23.43 -9.89
CA GLU A 84 8.29 23.20 -10.06
C GLU A 84 8.82 22.06 -9.18
N GLU A 85 8.41 22.00 -7.91
CA GLU A 85 8.78 20.88 -7.03
C GLU A 85 8.22 19.54 -7.54
N ALA A 86 6.98 19.55 -8.05
CA ALA A 86 6.34 18.36 -8.61
C ALA A 86 7.03 17.89 -9.88
N GLU A 87 7.45 18.81 -10.76
CA GLU A 87 8.20 18.48 -11.97
C GLU A 87 9.59 17.94 -11.64
N ALA A 88 10.30 18.57 -10.70
CA ALA A 88 11.61 18.11 -10.23
C ALA A 88 11.52 16.72 -9.57
N GLU A 89 10.44 16.43 -8.83
CA GLU A 89 10.20 15.09 -8.29
C GLU A 89 9.90 14.08 -9.40
N ALA A 90 9.07 14.43 -10.38
CA ALA A 90 8.77 13.58 -11.53
C ALA A 90 10.02 13.24 -12.34
N GLU A 91 10.89 14.22 -12.56
CA GLU A 91 12.18 14.04 -13.22
C GLU A 91 13.11 13.11 -12.41
N ARG A 92 13.21 13.32 -11.09
CA ARG A 92 13.99 12.45 -10.20
C ARG A 92 13.47 11.01 -10.23
N ARG A 93 12.15 10.81 -10.27
CA ARG A 93 11.51 9.49 -10.38
C ARG A 93 11.84 8.81 -11.72
N ARG A 94 11.85 9.55 -12.83
CA ARG A 94 12.28 9.03 -14.15
C ARG A 94 13.75 8.62 -14.14
N ALA A 95 14.61 9.46 -13.58
CA ALA A 95 16.03 9.14 -13.42
C ALA A 95 16.23 7.88 -12.56
N MET A 96 15.48 7.74 -11.48
CA MET A 96 15.55 6.55 -10.63
C MET A 96 15.11 5.28 -11.37
N LEU A 97 14.04 5.36 -12.17
CA LEU A 97 13.56 4.23 -12.95
C LEU A 97 14.62 3.76 -13.96
N SER A 98 15.23 4.69 -14.70
CA SER A 98 16.33 4.40 -15.62
C SER A 98 17.50 3.74 -14.90
N PHE A 99 17.91 4.31 -13.77
CA PHE A 99 19.01 3.79 -12.96
C PHE A 99 18.78 2.35 -12.50
N ILE A 100 17.61 2.06 -11.92
CA ILE A 100 17.26 0.72 -11.45
C ILE A 100 17.17 -0.25 -12.63
N SER A 101 16.62 0.19 -13.77
CA SER A 101 16.51 -0.66 -14.97
C SER A 101 17.89 -1.06 -15.52
N GLY A 102 18.90 -0.19 -15.46
CA GLY A 102 20.28 -0.55 -15.86
C GLY A 102 20.99 -1.47 -14.87
N LEU A 103 20.65 -1.40 -13.58
CA LEU A 103 21.24 -2.25 -12.54
C LEU A 103 20.60 -3.64 -12.45
N LEU A 104 19.28 -3.73 -12.60
CA LEU A 104 18.52 -4.96 -12.45
C LEU A 104 18.31 -5.69 -13.77
N GLN A 105 19.39 -5.84 -14.55
CA GLN A 105 19.40 -6.66 -15.76
C GLN A 105 19.66 -8.13 -15.41
N TYR A 106 18.90 -9.02 -16.05
CA TYR A 106 19.06 -10.47 -15.92
C TYR A 106 20.39 -10.92 -16.52
N ASP A 107 20.70 -10.46 -17.73
CA ASP A 107 21.99 -10.68 -18.36
C ASP A 107 23.08 -9.80 -17.71
N PRO A 108 24.13 -10.40 -17.12
CA PRO A 108 25.22 -9.64 -16.52
C PRO A 108 26.00 -8.78 -17.54
N ALA A 109 26.00 -9.13 -18.82
CA ALA A 109 26.70 -8.34 -19.85
C ALA A 109 26.02 -6.99 -20.11
N GLN A 110 24.70 -6.91 -19.94
CA GLN A 110 23.91 -5.68 -20.09
C GLN A 110 23.80 -4.88 -18.78
N ARG A 111 24.24 -5.45 -17.66
CA ARG A 111 24.19 -4.81 -16.34
C ARG A 111 25.19 -3.67 -16.27
N TRP A 112 24.76 -2.53 -15.72
CA TRP A 112 25.67 -1.43 -15.47
C TRP A 112 26.74 -1.75 -14.44
N THR A 113 27.98 -1.41 -14.80
CA THR A 113 29.11 -1.49 -13.88
C THR A 113 29.05 -0.34 -12.85
N PRO A 114 29.66 -0.49 -11.66
CA PRO A 114 29.66 0.57 -10.64
C PRO A 114 30.21 1.91 -11.16
N ARG A 115 31.20 1.83 -12.06
CA ARG A 115 31.84 2.99 -12.68
C ARG A 115 30.93 3.72 -13.68
N GLN A 116 29.98 3.02 -14.29
CA GLN A 116 28.92 3.63 -15.11
C GLN A 116 27.79 4.15 -14.23
N ALA A 117 27.37 3.39 -13.23
CA ALA A 117 26.28 3.74 -12.33
C ALA A 117 26.52 5.07 -11.61
N ILE A 118 27.75 5.35 -11.18
CA ILE A 118 28.10 6.61 -10.50
C ILE A 118 27.92 7.85 -11.38
N GLN A 119 27.97 7.71 -12.71
CA GLN A 119 27.82 8.81 -13.66
C GLN A 119 26.36 9.13 -13.98
N HIS A 120 25.41 8.32 -13.50
CA HIS A 120 24.00 8.47 -13.85
C HIS A 120 23.37 9.73 -13.20
N PRO A 121 22.48 10.47 -13.90
CA PRO A 121 21.82 11.68 -13.38
C PRO A 121 21.15 11.51 -12.02
N PHE A 122 20.66 10.31 -11.71
CA PHE A 122 20.08 9.98 -10.41
C PHE A 122 21.07 10.15 -9.24
N ILE A 123 22.34 9.81 -9.44
CA ILE A 123 23.40 9.91 -8.42
C ILE A 123 24.03 11.30 -8.45
N THR A 124 24.33 11.82 -9.64
CA THR A 124 25.02 13.11 -9.80
C THR A 124 24.12 14.32 -9.51
N GLY A 125 22.80 14.15 -9.52
CA GLY A 125 21.84 15.23 -9.39
C GLY A 125 21.74 16.12 -10.64
N SER A 126 22.32 15.68 -11.76
CA SER A 126 22.20 16.35 -13.05
C SER A 126 20.77 16.22 -13.61
N LYS A 127 20.41 17.12 -14.53
CA LYS A 127 19.12 17.08 -15.24
C LYS A 127 19.00 15.76 -16.03
N TYR A 128 17.90 15.06 -15.89
CA TYR A 128 17.57 13.84 -16.63
C TYR A 128 16.78 14.21 -17.89
N THR A 129 17.49 14.24 -19.03
CA THR A 129 16.97 14.60 -20.35
C THR A 129 16.59 13.40 -21.18
#